data_AF-A0AA35ZZ82-F1
#
_entry.id   AF-A0AA35ZZ82-F1
#
_cell.length_a   1.000
_cell.length_b   1.000
_cell.length_c   1.000
_cell.angle_alpha   90.00
_cell.angle_beta   90.00
_cell.angle_gamma   90.00
#
_symmetry.space_group_name_H-M   'P 1'
#
loop_
_entity.id
_entity.type
_entity.pdbx_description
1 polymer ?
#
loop_
_entity_poly.entity_id
_entity_poly.type
_entity_poly.pdbx_seq_one_letter_code
_entity_poly.pdbx_strand_id
1 'polypeptide(L)'
;MDFAQLHEFIRWNKQEKPYLNHQFLIEMVPWGGVTCCLSAAALYLLGRSSGKDAEVLKSVTRVNQLKDLAQLLDAANKVLPFVVTISGRVGSDTPINCEYSGLRGVIVEETAEQHFLKHNDAGSWIQDSALMLSMCKEVPWFLDDGSAHVYVVGARGAAGLVLTVGSEVFEESGRSLVRGTLDYLQGLKMLGVKRIERVLPTGTPLTVVGEAIKDDIGTVRIQRPLKGPFYVSHKTIDQLIANLGKWARWYKYASMSFAAFGFYLIAKHAFQYIMERKRHWELKKRVRDAAAKRAAPDNEGSNGKAENGLSGTRKDVQMPDICVICLEHEYNSVFVPCGHMCCCVTCSSHLTSCPLCRCRIGQVVKTFRH
;
A
#
# COMPACT_ATOMS: atom_id res chain seq x y z
N MET A 1 -3.13 -57.13 12.46
CA MET A 1 -2.70 -55.78 12.04
C MET A 1 -1.70 -55.31 13.07
N ASP A 2 -0.47 -55.09 12.62
CA ASP A 2 0.71 -54.96 13.44
C ASP A 2 0.77 -53.58 14.13
N PHE A 3 1.23 -53.56 15.38
CA PHE A 3 1.29 -52.37 16.25
C PHE A 3 2.18 -51.26 15.62
N ALA A 4 3.09 -51.65 14.73
CA ALA A 4 3.94 -50.75 13.94
C ALA A 4 3.16 -49.86 12.95
N GLN A 5 2.09 -50.37 12.33
CA GLN A 5 1.31 -49.58 11.35
C GLN A 5 0.39 -48.54 12.02
N LEU A 6 -0.05 -48.82 13.25
CA LEU A 6 -0.85 -47.85 14.02
C LEU A 6 0.00 -46.65 14.46
N HIS A 7 1.28 -46.88 14.75
CA HIS A 7 2.20 -45.83 15.21
C HIS A 7 2.66 -44.91 14.06
N GLU A 8 2.82 -45.43 12.84
CA GLU A 8 3.08 -44.60 11.66
C GLU A 8 1.86 -43.76 11.25
N PHE A 9 0.64 -44.31 11.36
CA PHE A 9 -0.58 -43.55 11.06
C PHE A 9 -0.82 -42.40 12.06
N ILE A 10 -0.51 -42.60 13.34
CA ILE A 10 -0.59 -41.54 14.38
C ILE A 10 0.52 -40.49 14.19
N ARG A 11 1.72 -40.90 13.75
CA ARG A 11 2.84 -39.98 13.47
C ARG A 11 2.55 -39.10 12.23
N TRP A 12 1.99 -39.70 11.17
CA TRP A 12 1.60 -38.99 9.94
C TRP A 12 0.52 -37.93 10.21
N ASN A 13 -0.52 -38.27 10.99
CA ASN A 13 -1.64 -37.36 11.30
C ASN A 13 -1.26 -36.16 12.22
N LYS A 14 -0.06 -36.19 12.81
CA LYS A 14 0.44 -35.13 13.70
C LYS A 14 1.36 -34.11 12.97
N GLN A 15 1.87 -34.43 11.79
CA GLN A 15 2.81 -33.57 11.06
C GLN A 15 2.21 -32.64 9.99
N GLU A 16 0.97 -32.89 9.51
CA GLU A 16 0.34 -32.03 8.48
C GLU A 16 -0.57 -30.91 9.02
N LYS A 17 -0.83 -30.84 10.33
CA LYS A 17 -1.70 -29.80 10.92
C LYS A 17 -1.11 -28.39 11.14
N PRO A 18 0.22 -28.12 11.14
CA PRO A 18 0.71 -26.77 11.36
C PRO A 18 0.64 -25.88 10.11
N TYR A 19 0.60 -26.45 8.89
CA TYR A 19 0.57 -25.67 7.64
C TYR A 19 -0.85 -25.23 7.22
N LEU A 20 -1.87 -26.02 7.54
CA LEU A 20 -3.27 -25.67 7.27
C LEU A 20 -3.78 -24.52 8.16
N ASN A 21 -3.31 -24.41 9.41
CA ASN A 21 -3.75 -23.34 10.30
C ASN A 21 -3.23 -21.95 9.89
N HIS A 22 -2.07 -21.86 9.23
CA HIS A 22 -1.52 -20.58 8.78
C HIS A 22 -2.24 -20.05 7.54
N GLN A 23 -2.66 -20.93 6.62
CA GLN A 23 -3.46 -20.58 5.44
C GLN A 23 -4.88 -20.15 5.84
N PHE A 24 -5.51 -20.86 6.79
CA PHE A 24 -6.85 -20.52 7.29
C PHE A 24 -6.88 -19.23 8.14
N LEU A 25 -5.79 -18.85 8.81
CA LEU A 25 -5.71 -17.56 9.53
C LEU A 25 -5.60 -16.36 8.57
N ILE A 26 -4.99 -16.54 7.40
CA ILE A 26 -4.83 -15.48 6.39
C ILE A 26 -6.17 -15.17 5.69
N GLU A 27 -7.05 -16.15 5.53
CA GLU A 27 -8.38 -15.97 4.91
C GLU A 27 -9.44 -15.32 5.81
N MET A 28 -9.22 -15.23 7.13
CA MET A 28 -10.21 -14.66 8.05
C MET A 28 -10.12 -13.15 8.24
N VAL A 29 -9.00 -12.53 7.86
CA VAL A 29 -8.79 -11.09 8.05
C VAL A 29 -9.22 -10.34 6.79
N PRO A 30 -10.11 -9.33 6.89
CA PRO A 30 -10.52 -8.53 5.74
C PRO A 30 -9.40 -7.57 5.35
N TRP A 31 -8.35 -8.11 4.71
CA TRP A 31 -7.13 -7.37 4.34
C TRP A 31 -7.44 -6.09 3.57
N GLY A 32 -8.46 -6.09 2.71
CA GLY A 32 -8.91 -4.89 1.99
C GLY A 32 -9.45 -3.78 2.90
N GLY A 33 -10.16 -4.14 3.97
CA GLY A 33 -10.63 -3.16 4.97
C GLY A 33 -9.51 -2.64 5.85
N VAL A 34 -8.60 -3.52 6.26
CA VAL A 34 -7.43 -3.17 7.08
C VAL A 34 -6.49 -2.22 6.33
N THR A 35 -6.18 -2.50 5.06
CA THR A 35 -5.32 -1.62 4.24
C THR A 35 -5.94 -0.26 4.01
N CYS A 36 -7.27 -0.17 3.80
CA CYS A 36 -7.98 1.11 3.72
C CYS A 36 -7.87 1.92 5.03
N CYS A 37 -8.04 1.27 6.19
CA CYS A 37 -7.89 1.94 7.49
C CYS A 37 -6.45 2.40 7.77
N LEU A 38 -5.44 1.60 7.39
CA LEU A 38 -4.03 1.99 7.49
C LEU A 38 -3.71 3.17 6.56
N SER A 39 -4.25 3.16 5.34
CA SER A 39 -4.11 4.27 4.39
C SER A 39 -4.78 5.53 4.92
N ALA A 40 -5.96 5.41 5.54
CA ALA A 40 -6.64 6.53 6.19
C ALA A 40 -5.80 7.12 7.33
N ALA A 41 -5.16 6.28 8.15
CA ALA A 41 -4.27 6.72 9.22
C ALA A 41 -3.03 7.44 8.68
N ALA A 42 -2.40 6.90 7.64
CA ALA A 42 -1.26 7.54 6.98
C ALA A 42 -1.63 8.91 6.40
N LEU A 43 -2.76 9.02 5.69
CA LEU A 43 -3.26 10.29 5.17
C LEU A 43 -3.61 11.29 6.28
N TYR A 44 -4.15 10.83 7.42
CA TYR A 44 -4.41 11.69 8.57
C TYR A 44 -3.12 12.29 9.14
N LEU A 45 -2.06 11.48 9.26
CA LEU A 45 -0.76 11.93 9.76
C LEU A 45 -0.12 12.97 8.82
N LEU A 46 -0.17 12.72 7.49
CA LEU A 46 0.31 13.68 6.48
C LEU A 46 -0.51 14.98 6.47
N GLY A 47 -1.83 14.88 6.62
CA GLY A 47 -2.70 16.06 6.76
C GLY A 47 -2.39 16.85 8.02
N ARG A 48 -2.11 16.17 9.13
CA ARG A 48 -1.74 16.79 10.40
C ARG A 48 -0.37 17.46 10.34
N SER A 49 0.63 16.86 9.69
CA SER A 49 1.95 17.51 9.52
C SER A 49 1.82 18.75 8.64
N SER A 50 1.14 18.65 7.49
CA SER A 50 0.90 19.79 6.59
C SER A 50 0.17 20.94 7.29
N GLY A 51 -0.81 20.61 8.16
CA GLY A 51 -1.52 21.59 8.98
C GLY A 51 -0.63 22.24 10.02
N LYS A 52 0.24 21.47 10.70
CA LYS A 52 1.23 22.01 11.65
C LYS A 52 2.20 22.96 10.95
N ASP A 53 2.72 22.58 9.79
CA ASP A 53 3.67 23.42 9.03
C ASP A 53 3.03 24.76 8.64
N ALA A 54 1.76 24.75 8.22
CA ALA A 54 1.02 25.98 7.93
C ALA A 54 0.84 26.88 9.17
N GLU A 55 0.53 26.30 10.33
CA GLU A 55 0.40 27.08 11.58
C GLU A 55 1.75 27.64 12.06
N VAL A 56 2.82 26.85 11.94
CA VAL A 56 4.18 27.33 12.25
C VAL A 56 4.53 28.51 11.35
N LEU A 57 4.31 28.40 10.03
CA LEU A 57 4.56 29.50 9.10
C LEU A 57 3.70 30.75 9.36
N LYS A 58 2.47 30.59 9.86
CA LYS A 58 1.64 31.74 10.28
C LYS A 58 2.20 32.46 11.50
N SER A 59 2.85 31.72 12.41
CA SER A 59 3.43 32.28 13.64
C SER A 59 4.77 32.98 13.43
N VAL A 60 5.43 32.77 12.29
CA VAL A 60 6.73 33.39 11.97
C VAL A 60 6.58 34.90 11.79
N THR A 61 7.50 35.65 12.39
CA THR A 61 7.56 37.11 12.25
C THR A 61 7.82 37.51 10.80
N ARG A 62 6.92 38.33 10.24
CA ARG A 62 7.03 38.84 8.87
C ARG A 62 7.75 40.18 8.88
N VAL A 63 8.83 40.29 8.10
CA VAL A 63 9.59 41.53 7.97
C VAL A 63 9.33 42.12 6.59
N ASN A 64 8.76 43.33 6.56
CA ASN A 64 8.38 44.01 5.32
C ASN A 64 9.56 44.75 4.67
N GLN A 65 10.46 45.31 5.48
CA GLN A 65 11.68 45.99 5.01
C GLN A 65 12.90 45.38 5.68
N LEU A 66 13.91 45.01 4.89
CA LEU A 66 15.11 44.33 5.39
C LEU A 66 15.89 45.18 6.40
N LYS A 67 15.85 46.52 6.27
CA LYS A 67 16.48 47.44 7.25
C LYS A 67 15.93 47.27 8.68
N ASP A 68 14.65 46.92 8.82
CA ASP A 68 13.99 46.79 10.12
C ASP A 68 14.42 45.49 10.82
N LEU A 69 14.93 44.52 10.06
CA LEU A 69 15.39 43.25 10.60
C LEU A 69 16.51 43.43 11.63
N ALA A 70 17.46 44.33 11.36
CA ALA A 70 18.56 44.61 12.29
C ALA A 70 18.05 45.18 13.62
N GLN A 71 17.05 46.07 13.58
CA GLN A 71 16.44 46.67 14.77
C GLN A 71 15.64 45.62 15.56
N LEU A 72 14.92 44.74 14.86
CA LEU A 72 14.17 43.65 15.48
C LEU A 72 15.10 42.62 16.14
N LEU A 73 16.24 42.31 15.51
CA LEU A 73 17.27 41.44 16.07
C LEU A 73 17.86 42.02 17.36
N ASP A 74 18.19 43.30 17.36
CA ASP A 74 18.75 43.98 18.54
C ASP A 74 17.74 43.99 19.71
N ALA A 75 16.43 44.09 19.42
CA ALA A 75 15.36 43.98 20.43
C ALA A 75 15.10 42.54 20.90
N ALA A 76 15.24 41.55 20.00
CA ALA A 76 14.98 40.14 20.25
C ALA A 76 16.15 39.39 20.90
N ASN A 77 17.30 40.06 21.08
CA ASN A 77 18.61 39.49 21.46
C ASN A 77 18.68 38.80 22.85
N LYS A 78 17.53 38.46 23.45
CA LYS A 78 17.42 37.77 24.75
C LYS A 78 16.60 36.47 24.72
N VAL A 79 15.94 36.09 23.62
CA VAL A 79 15.04 34.91 23.63
C VAL A 79 15.06 34.11 22.32
N LEU A 80 15.71 32.93 22.34
CA LEU A 80 15.56 31.79 21.42
C LEU A 80 15.77 32.08 19.90
N PRO A 81 15.95 31.05 19.04
CA PRO A 81 16.18 31.27 17.60
C PRO A 81 15.10 32.17 16.98
N PHE A 82 15.51 33.35 16.51
CA PHE A 82 14.60 34.36 15.95
C PHE A 82 14.29 34.00 14.48
N VAL A 83 13.26 33.17 14.29
CA VAL A 83 12.80 32.77 12.97
C VAL A 83 11.97 33.88 12.34
N VAL A 84 12.36 34.29 11.14
CA VAL A 84 11.72 35.39 10.39
C VAL A 84 11.41 34.98 8.96
N THR A 85 10.47 35.68 8.36
CA THR A 85 10.22 35.65 6.92
C THR A 85 10.67 36.96 6.32
N ILE A 86 11.56 36.88 5.32
CA ILE A 86 11.98 38.02 4.52
C ILE A 86 11.68 37.76 3.04
N SER A 87 11.58 38.83 2.26
CA SER A 87 11.49 38.76 0.81
C SER A 87 12.43 39.78 0.19
N GLY A 88 13.01 39.45 -0.95
CA GLY A 88 13.90 40.35 -1.68
C GLY A 88 14.32 39.75 -3.01
N ARG A 89 15.19 40.47 -3.73
CA ARG A 89 15.80 40.00 -4.97
C ARG A 89 17.16 39.40 -4.67
N VAL A 90 17.47 38.30 -5.35
CA VAL A 90 18.77 37.64 -5.24
C VAL A 90 19.88 38.57 -5.75
N GLY A 91 20.85 38.87 -4.91
CA GLY A 91 22.06 39.62 -5.24
C GLY A 91 23.32 38.85 -4.85
N SER A 92 24.44 39.17 -5.50
CA SER A 92 25.77 38.67 -5.13
C SER A 92 26.81 39.63 -5.68
N ASP A 93 27.90 39.81 -4.92
CA ASP A 93 29.06 40.59 -5.34
C ASP A 93 29.92 39.83 -6.37
N THR A 94 29.81 38.49 -6.40
CA THR A 94 30.62 37.60 -7.25
C THR A 94 29.76 36.55 -7.93
N PRO A 95 28.78 36.94 -8.77
CA PRO A 95 27.87 35.99 -9.42
C PRO A 95 28.62 35.06 -10.37
N ILE A 96 28.16 33.82 -10.47
CA ILE A 96 28.68 32.82 -11.40
C ILE A 96 28.10 33.14 -12.80
N ASN A 97 28.98 33.30 -13.79
CA ASN A 97 28.59 33.37 -15.19
C ASN A 97 28.41 31.96 -15.74
N CYS A 98 27.19 31.65 -16.17
CA CYS A 98 26.82 30.33 -16.68
C CYS A 98 27.25 30.22 -18.15
N GLU A 99 28.02 29.18 -18.49
CA GLU A 99 28.60 29.03 -19.82
C GLU A 99 27.56 28.71 -20.90
N TYR A 100 26.54 27.90 -20.55
CA TYR A 100 25.57 27.41 -21.52
C TYR A 100 24.36 28.34 -21.68
N SER A 101 23.88 28.93 -20.58
CA SER A 101 22.72 29.84 -20.60
C SER A 101 23.07 31.31 -20.75
N GLY A 102 24.33 31.69 -20.49
CA GLY A 102 24.75 33.11 -20.40
C GLY A 102 24.14 33.86 -19.21
N LEU A 103 23.42 33.17 -18.32
CA LEU A 103 22.82 33.77 -17.13
C LEU A 103 23.87 34.03 -16.04
N ARG A 104 23.58 35.01 -15.19
CA ARG A 104 24.33 35.24 -13.95
C ARG A 104 23.56 34.66 -12.78
N GLY A 105 24.17 33.74 -12.06
CA GLY A 105 23.50 33.00 -10.98
C GLY A 105 24.32 32.91 -9.71
N VAL A 106 23.64 32.67 -8.60
CA VAL A 106 24.27 32.49 -7.28
C VAL A 106 24.42 31.03 -6.88
N ILE A 107 23.53 30.18 -7.41
CA ILE A 107 23.59 28.73 -7.30
C ILE A 107 23.48 28.18 -8.72
N VAL A 108 24.43 27.34 -9.11
CA VAL A 108 24.44 26.67 -10.41
C VAL A 108 24.59 25.18 -10.18
N GLU A 109 23.67 24.40 -10.73
CA GLU A 109 23.69 22.94 -10.75
C GLU A 109 23.79 22.47 -12.20
N GLU A 110 24.91 21.82 -12.51
CA GLU A 110 25.20 21.25 -13.82
C GLU A 110 25.02 19.72 -13.72
N THR A 111 24.16 19.16 -14.55
CA THR A 111 23.92 17.72 -14.62
C THR A 111 24.18 17.21 -16.02
N ALA A 112 24.85 16.06 -16.13
CA ALA A 112 25.10 15.38 -17.39
C ALA A 112 24.51 13.96 -17.32
N GLU A 113 23.53 13.70 -18.17
CA GLU A 113 22.84 12.40 -18.28
C GLU A 113 23.23 11.74 -19.60
N GLN A 114 23.81 10.55 -19.53
CA GLN A 114 24.12 9.74 -20.69
C GLN A 114 22.86 9.02 -21.14
N HIS A 115 22.41 9.24 -22.37
CA HIS A 115 21.29 8.50 -22.95
C HIS A 115 21.81 7.36 -23.82
N PHE A 116 21.22 6.18 -23.64
CA PHE A 116 21.55 4.98 -24.40
C PHE A 116 20.31 4.12 -24.63
N LEU A 117 20.39 3.21 -25.61
CA LEU A 117 19.44 2.12 -25.76
C LEU A 117 20.04 0.85 -25.18
N LYS A 118 19.24 0.05 -24.49
CA LYS A 118 19.57 -1.30 -24.04
C LYS A 118 18.51 -2.28 -24.50
N HIS A 119 18.83 -3.55 -24.62
CA HIS A 119 17.81 -4.57 -24.84
C HIS A 119 17.04 -4.85 -23.55
N ASN A 120 15.72 -5.03 -23.65
CA ASN A 120 14.92 -5.66 -22.60
C ASN A 120 14.99 -7.20 -22.73
N ASP A 121 14.45 -7.92 -21.76
CA ASP A 121 14.45 -9.40 -21.74
C ASP A 121 13.75 -10.03 -22.95
N ALA A 122 12.91 -9.26 -23.65
CA ALA A 122 12.21 -9.65 -24.87
C ALA A 122 13.00 -9.32 -26.16
N GLY A 123 14.23 -8.80 -26.06
CA GLY A 123 15.08 -8.43 -27.19
C GLY A 123 14.71 -7.13 -27.89
N SER A 124 13.76 -6.34 -27.37
CA SER A 124 13.43 -5.01 -27.89
C SER A 124 14.36 -3.93 -27.32
N TRP A 125 14.66 -2.91 -28.13
CA TRP A 125 15.41 -1.74 -27.67
C TRP A 125 14.54 -0.86 -26.78
N ILE A 126 15.04 -0.57 -25.57
CA ILE A 126 14.46 0.41 -24.65
C ILE A 126 15.45 1.53 -24.41
N GLN A 127 14.96 2.77 -24.37
CA GLN A 127 15.77 3.93 -24.04
C GLN A 127 15.93 4.02 -22.53
N ASP A 128 17.15 4.27 -22.09
CA ASP A 128 17.51 4.45 -20.69
C ASP A 128 18.50 5.61 -20.56
N SER A 129 18.70 6.10 -19.34
CA SER A 129 19.71 7.12 -19.05
C SER A 129 20.45 6.86 -17.75
N ALA A 130 21.72 7.28 -17.71
CA ALA A 130 22.56 7.21 -16.52
C ALA A 130 23.12 8.59 -16.20
N LEU A 131 22.96 9.04 -14.96
CA LEU A 131 23.59 10.28 -14.48
C LEU A 131 25.11 10.08 -14.42
N MET A 132 25.85 10.80 -15.27
CA MET A 132 27.31 10.74 -15.30
C MET A 132 27.94 11.68 -14.27
N LEU A 133 27.37 12.88 -14.16
CA LEU A 133 27.94 13.96 -13.36
C LEU A 133 26.82 14.85 -12.84
N SER A 134 26.93 15.24 -11.56
CA SER A 134 26.15 16.30 -10.95
C SER A 134 27.11 17.17 -10.16
N MET A 135 27.26 18.43 -10.58
CA MET A 135 28.09 19.42 -9.91
C MET A 135 27.21 20.57 -9.44
N CYS A 136 27.47 21.08 -8.25
CA CYS A 136 26.79 22.25 -7.74
C CYS A 136 27.79 23.25 -7.20
N LYS A 137 27.70 24.49 -7.69
CA LYS A 137 28.52 25.63 -7.29
C LYS A 137 27.59 26.66 -6.64
N GLU A 138 27.99 27.18 -5.49
CA GLU A 138 27.28 28.24 -4.76
C GLU A 138 28.29 29.30 -4.36
N VAL A 139 27.99 30.56 -4.65
CA VAL A 139 28.77 31.74 -4.24
C VAL A 139 28.02 32.48 -3.13
N PRO A 140 28.69 33.28 -2.28
CA PRO A 140 27.99 34.11 -1.30
C PRO A 140 26.94 35.01 -1.96
N TRP A 141 25.73 35.01 -1.42
CA TRP A 141 24.61 35.76 -1.97
C TRP A 141 23.68 36.26 -0.88
N PHE A 142 22.91 37.29 -1.22
CA PHE A 142 22.02 38.00 -0.32
C PHE A 142 20.68 38.29 -0.98
N LEU A 143 19.70 38.64 -0.15
CA LEU A 143 18.47 39.27 -0.59
C LEU A 143 18.58 40.78 -0.45
N ASP A 144 18.11 41.48 -1.47
CA ASP A 144 18.06 42.94 -1.56
C ASP A 144 16.63 43.40 -1.87
N ASP A 145 16.08 44.27 -1.02
CA ASP A 145 14.79 44.93 -1.20
C ASP A 145 14.95 46.43 -1.53
N GLY A 146 16.18 46.89 -1.73
CA GLY A 146 16.57 48.29 -1.89
C GLY A 146 16.86 49.01 -0.57
N SER A 147 16.58 48.40 0.58
CA SER A 147 16.79 49.00 1.91
C SER A 147 18.02 48.46 2.64
N ALA A 148 18.29 47.16 2.52
CA ALA A 148 19.44 46.50 3.14
C ALA A 148 19.75 45.18 2.43
N HIS A 149 20.96 44.64 2.69
CA HIS A 149 21.36 43.31 2.22
C HIS A 149 21.32 42.32 3.37
N VAL A 150 20.67 41.18 3.14
CA VAL A 150 20.62 40.08 4.11
C VAL A 150 21.16 38.81 3.46
N TYR A 151 22.29 38.30 3.96
CA TYR A 151 22.94 37.12 3.40
C TYR A 151 22.13 35.86 3.70
N VAL A 152 22.09 34.92 2.76
CA VAL A 152 21.38 33.64 2.93
C VAL A 152 22.39 32.52 2.91
N VAL A 153 22.38 31.68 3.95
CA VAL A 153 23.34 30.58 4.11
C VAL A 153 22.62 29.23 4.14
N GLY A 154 23.15 28.29 3.36
CA GLY A 154 22.67 26.91 3.35
C GLY A 154 21.37 26.69 2.60
N ALA A 155 20.99 27.60 1.69
CA ALA A 155 19.72 27.57 0.96
C ALA A 155 19.48 26.27 0.18
N ARG A 156 20.54 25.58 -0.26
CA ARG A 156 20.46 24.26 -0.91
C ARG A 156 19.72 23.21 -0.07
N GLY A 157 19.79 23.34 1.25
CA GLY A 157 19.08 22.48 2.18
C GLY A 157 17.67 22.97 2.53
N ALA A 158 17.21 24.09 1.99
CA ALA A 158 15.90 24.63 2.28
C ALA A 158 14.80 23.88 1.54
N ALA A 159 13.65 23.72 2.19
CA ALA A 159 12.47 23.21 1.52
C ALA A 159 11.94 24.23 0.51
N GLY A 160 11.57 23.76 -0.68
CA GLY A 160 10.94 24.60 -1.71
C GLY A 160 11.91 25.36 -2.62
N LEU A 161 13.23 25.23 -2.42
CA LEU A 161 14.20 25.80 -3.35
C LEU A 161 14.11 25.04 -4.68
N VAL A 162 13.77 25.77 -5.73
CA VAL A 162 13.71 25.25 -7.10
C VAL A 162 14.61 26.11 -7.96
N LEU A 163 15.62 25.51 -8.57
CA LEU A 163 16.47 26.19 -9.55
C LEU A 163 15.77 26.23 -10.90
N THR A 164 15.86 27.36 -11.60
CA THR A 164 15.32 27.49 -12.96
C THR A 164 16.23 26.79 -13.96
N VAL A 165 15.67 26.09 -14.93
CA VAL A 165 16.47 25.50 -16.02
C VAL A 165 16.97 26.64 -16.90
N GLY A 166 18.29 26.88 -16.88
CA GLY A 166 18.94 27.91 -17.67
C GLY A 166 19.25 27.44 -19.09
N SER A 167 19.72 26.20 -19.24
CA SER A 167 20.01 25.59 -20.54
C SER A 167 19.85 24.08 -20.48
N GLU A 168 19.42 23.50 -21.60
CA GLU A 168 19.28 22.06 -21.81
C GLU A 168 19.82 21.74 -23.20
N VAL A 169 21.00 21.10 -23.25
CA VAL A 169 21.72 20.82 -24.49
C VAL A 169 21.91 19.32 -24.61
N PHE A 170 21.47 18.74 -25.73
CA PHE A 170 21.73 17.34 -26.07
C PHE A 170 22.89 17.26 -27.05
N GLU A 171 24.02 16.71 -26.59
CA GLU A 171 25.17 16.41 -27.41
C GLU A 171 25.02 15.00 -27.96
N GLU A 172 24.62 14.88 -29.23
CA GLU A 172 24.58 13.58 -29.91
C GLU A 172 25.97 12.95 -29.91
N SER A 173 26.03 11.63 -29.69
CA SER A 173 27.29 10.90 -29.85
C SER A 173 27.71 10.99 -31.32
N GLY A 174 28.71 11.84 -31.61
CA GLY A 174 29.23 12.01 -32.97
C GLY A 174 29.63 10.67 -33.56
N ARG A 175 29.39 10.49 -34.88
CA ARG A 175 29.83 9.34 -35.67
C ARG A 175 31.36 9.32 -35.79
N SER A 176 32.10 9.22 -34.70
CA SER A 176 33.54 8.97 -34.77
C SER A 176 33.71 7.50 -35.18
N LEU A 177 34.14 7.30 -36.43
CA LEU A 177 34.31 6.02 -37.12
C LEU A 177 35.19 5.00 -36.38
N VAL A 178 35.87 5.39 -35.30
CA VAL A 178 36.82 4.56 -34.56
C VAL A 178 36.23 3.99 -33.26
N ARG A 179 35.07 4.48 -32.77
CA ARG A 179 34.42 3.98 -31.53
C ARG A 179 33.12 3.22 -31.77
N GLY A 180 32.55 3.33 -32.97
CA GLY A 180 31.23 2.76 -33.31
C GLY A 180 31.12 1.23 -33.35
N THR A 181 32.23 0.50 -33.27
CA THR A 181 32.22 -0.97 -33.28
C THR A 181 32.31 -1.61 -31.90
N LEU A 182 32.75 -0.88 -30.86
CA LEU A 182 32.91 -1.45 -29.51
C LEU A 182 31.60 -1.39 -28.70
N ASP A 183 30.77 -0.37 -28.91
CA ASP A 183 29.53 -0.19 -28.16
C ASP A 183 28.47 -1.26 -28.49
N TYR A 184 28.43 -1.74 -29.74
CA TYR A 184 27.52 -2.81 -30.15
C TYR A 184 27.83 -4.17 -29.51
N LEU A 185 29.07 -4.38 -29.05
CA LEU A 185 29.50 -5.65 -28.43
C LEU A 185 28.98 -5.80 -26.99
N GLN A 186 28.49 -4.74 -26.35
CA GLN A 186 27.98 -4.76 -24.97
C GLN A 186 26.45 -4.67 -24.87
N GLY A 187 25.72 -4.69 -26.01
CA GLY A 187 24.26 -4.61 -26.01
C GLY A 187 23.69 -3.23 -25.63
N LEU A 188 24.54 -2.19 -25.67
CA LEU A 188 24.19 -0.81 -25.39
C LEU A 188 24.48 0.07 -26.60
N LYS A 189 23.50 0.86 -27.05
CA LYS A 189 23.69 1.85 -28.12
C LYS A 189 23.68 3.25 -27.54
N MET A 190 24.82 3.92 -27.53
CA MET A 190 24.93 5.29 -27.04
C MET A 190 24.20 6.26 -27.97
N LEU A 191 23.33 7.11 -27.41
CA LEU A 191 22.60 8.14 -28.15
C LEU A 191 23.29 9.50 -28.03
N GLY A 192 23.76 9.84 -26.84
CA GLY A 192 24.33 11.15 -26.56
C GLY A 192 24.38 11.47 -25.08
N VAL A 193 24.80 12.69 -24.77
CA VAL A 193 24.83 13.23 -23.41
C VAL A 193 23.91 14.44 -23.35
N LYS A 194 22.94 14.40 -22.45
CA LYS A 194 22.06 15.50 -22.13
C LYS A 194 22.68 16.31 -20.99
N ARG A 195 23.08 17.55 -21.26
CA ARG A 195 23.58 18.50 -20.26
C ARG A 195 22.44 19.42 -19.86
N ILE A 196 22.13 19.49 -18.57
CA ILE A 196 21.11 20.39 -18.02
C ILE A 196 21.81 21.30 -17.01
N GLU A 197 21.73 22.60 -17.26
CA GLU A 197 22.22 23.65 -16.37
C GLU A 197 21.01 24.30 -15.67
N ARG A 198 20.97 24.18 -14.34
CA ARG A 198 19.95 24.80 -13.49
C ARG A 198 20.58 25.90 -12.66
N VAL A 199 19.94 27.06 -12.62
CA VAL A 199 20.51 28.28 -12.06
C VAL A 199 19.51 28.93 -11.12
N LEU A 200 19.99 29.57 -10.05
CA LEU A 200 19.26 30.61 -9.33
C LEU A 200 19.76 31.98 -9.82
N PRO A 201 19.05 32.66 -10.75
CA PRO A 201 19.54 33.88 -11.35
C PRO A 201 19.55 35.06 -10.38
N THR A 202 20.50 35.97 -10.54
CA THR A 202 20.48 37.28 -9.87
C THR A 202 19.26 38.09 -10.29
N GLY A 203 18.65 38.85 -9.39
CA GLY A 203 17.45 39.65 -9.60
C GLY A 203 16.14 38.90 -9.39
N THR A 204 16.20 37.57 -9.26
CA THR A 204 15.04 36.70 -9.01
C THR A 204 14.40 37.04 -7.65
N PRO A 205 13.08 37.29 -7.58
CA PRO A 205 12.41 37.52 -6.31
C PRO A 205 12.28 36.20 -5.54
N LEU A 206 12.69 36.21 -4.27
CA LEU A 206 12.57 35.07 -3.38
C LEU A 206 12.00 35.48 -2.03
N THR A 207 11.27 34.57 -1.42
CA THR A 207 10.89 34.60 0.00
C THR A 207 11.70 33.54 0.75
N VAL A 208 12.31 33.95 1.85
CA VAL A 208 13.14 33.07 2.71
C VAL A 208 12.57 33.07 4.12
N VAL A 209 12.39 31.88 4.66
CA VAL A 209 12.02 31.63 6.06
C VAL A 209 13.17 30.91 6.73
N GLY A 210 13.74 31.50 7.78
CA GLY A 210 14.86 30.92 8.51
C GLY A 210 15.20 31.71 9.76
N GLU A 211 16.24 31.25 10.47
CA GLU A 211 16.75 31.94 11.66
C GLU A 211 17.60 33.12 11.23
N ALA A 212 17.26 34.31 11.70
CA ALA A 212 18.07 35.50 11.50
C ALA A 212 19.11 35.62 12.63
N ILE A 213 20.36 35.88 12.24
CA ILE A 213 21.49 36.07 13.14
C ILE A 213 22.25 37.31 12.68
N LYS A 214 22.73 38.08 13.65
CA LYS A 214 23.63 39.21 13.43
C LYS A 214 25.02 38.79 13.87
N ASP A 215 25.99 38.86 12.96
CA ASP A 215 27.39 38.59 13.30
C ASP A 215 28.00 39.75 14.08
N ASP A 216 29.20 39.54 14.66
CA ASP A 216 29.91 40.54 15.47
C ASP A 216 30.22 41.85 14.71
N ILE A 217 30.28 41.77 13.38
CA ILE A 217 30.51 42.90 12.46
C ILE A 217 29.21 43.70 12.20
N GLY A 218 28.06 43.19 12.64
CA GLY A 218 26.75 43.79 12.43
C GLY A 218 26.04 43.32 11.15
N THR A 219 26.66 42.44 10.36
CA THR A 219 26.07 41.84 9.16
C THR A 219 24.95 40.88 9.55
N VAL A 220 23.78 41.03 8.91
CA VAL A 220 22.63 40.16 9.15
C VAL A 220 22.63 39.02 8.12
N ARG A 221 22.49 37.80 8.62
CA ARG A 221 22.36 36.59 7.80
C ARG A 221 21.22 35.72 8.25
N ILE A 222 20.65 34.98 7.30
CA ILE A 222 19.64 33.96 7.56
C ILE A 222 20.23 32.58 7.29
N GLN A 223 20.03 31.69 8.25
CA GLN A 223 20.51 30.32 8.18
C GLN A 223 19.42 29.33 8.57
N ARG A 224 19.72 28.04 8.40
CA ARG A 224 18.85 26.96 8.85
C ARG A 224 18.73 26.97 10.39
N PRO A 225 17.51 27.07 10.95
CA PRO A 225 17.30 26.95 12.39
C PRO A 225 17.62 25.55 12.93
N LEU A 226 18.08 25.48 14.18
CA LEU A 226 18.23 24.21 14.91
C LEU A 226 16.89 23.46 15.06
N LYS A 227 15.81 24.21 15.29
CA LYS A 227 14.43 23.72 15.35
C LYS A 227 13.53 24.72 14.66
N GLY A 228 12.86 24.29 13.59
CA GLY A 228 11.90 25.13 12.89
C GLY A 228 11.94 24.95 11.38
N PRO A 229 11.08 25.68 10.67
CA PRO A 229 11.00 25.63 9.23
C PRO A 229 12.18 26.36 8.58
N PHE A 230 12.71 25.78 7.49
CA PHE A 230 13.66 26.46 6.62
C PHE A 230 13.16 26.37 5.18
N TYR A 231 12.69 27.48 4.64
CA TYR A 231 12.13 27.54 3.30
C TYR A 231 12.81 28.62 2.47
N VAL A 232 13.05 28.32 1.21
CA VAL A 232 13.49 29.30 0.21
C VAL A 232 12.60 29.05 -1.00
N SER A 233 11.77 30.01 -1.40
CA SER A 233 10.81 29.79 -2.47
C SER A 233 10.58 31.03 -3.32
N HIS A 234 10.23 30.81 -4.58
CA HIS A 234 9.75 31.86 -5.50
C HIS A 234 8.31 32.31 -5.19
N LYS A 235 7.61 31.60 -4.31
CA LYS A 235 6.24 31.91 -3.89
C LYS A 235 6.25 32.74 -2.62
N THR A 236 5.25 33.60 -2.48
CA THR A 236 5.06 34.37 -1.24
C THR A 236 4.67 33.46 -0.08
N ILE A 237 4.93 33.90 1.15
CA ILE A 237 4.57 33.14 2.35
C ILE A 237 3.06 32.86 2.43
N ASP A 238 2.22 33.81 2.02
CA ASP A 238 0.77 33.63 2.03
C ASP A 238 0.32 32.54 1.05
N GLN A 239 0.95 32.48 -0.13
CA GLN A 239 0.70 31.40 -1.09
C GLN A 239 1.16 30.04 -0.55
N LEU A 240 2.29 30.00 0.17
CA LEU A 240 2.80 28.77 0.78
C LEU A 240 1.84 28.27 1.88
N ILE A 241 1.40 29.16 2.78
CA ILE A 241 0.43 28.85 3.84
C ILE A 241 -0.91 28.39 3.24
N ALA A 242 -1.40 29.09 2.21
CA ALA A 242 -2.66 28.73 1.55
C ALA A 242 -2.58 27.35 0.89
N ASN A 243 -1.45 27.04 0.23
CA ASN A 243 -1.23 25.74 -0.40
C ASN A 243 -1.19 24.63 0.65
N LEU A 244 -0.39 24.78 1.72
CA LEU A 244 -0.32 23.80 2.82
C LEU A 244 -1.69 23.59 3.48
N GLY A 245 -2.46 24.67 3.69
CA GLY A 245 -3.82 24.58 4.21
C GLY A 245 -4.80 23.87 3.27
N LYS A 246 -4.62 23.99 1.95
CA LYS A 246 -5.41 23.24 0.96
C LYS A 246 -5.07 21.75 1.01
N TRP A 247 -3.78 21.39 1.04
CA TRP A 247 -3.33 20.01 1.18
C TRP A 247 -3.77 19.38 2.49
N ALA A 248 -3.65 20.09 3.62
CA ALA A 248 -4.12 19.62 4.91
C ALA A 248 -5.63 19.30 4.92
N ARG A 249 -6.46 20.17 4.32
CA ARG A 249 -7.90 19.91 4.15
C ARG A 249 -8.16 18.71 3.24
N TRP A 250 -7.46 18.63 2.10
CA TRP A 250 -7.59 17.51 1.18
C TRP A 250 -7.26 16.17 1.84
N TYR A 251 -6.12 16.08 2.55
CA TYR A 251 -5.72 14.89 3.28
C TYR A 251 -6.71 14.51 4.38
N LYS A 252 -7.29 15.49 5.08
CA LYS A 252 -8.33 15.25 6.08
C LYS A 252 -9.57 14.60 5.44
N TYR A 253 -10.07 15.14 4.34
CA TYR A 253 -11.23 14.56 3.65
C TYR A 253 -10.93 13.18 3.07
N ALA A 254 -9.76 13.01 2.43
CA ALA A 254 -9.33 11.72 1.91
C ALA A 254 -9.24 10.66 3.02
N SER A 255 -8.63 11.01 4.16
CA SER A 255 -8.56 10.13 5.33
C SER A 255 -9.95 9.71 5.83
N MET A 256 -10.90 10.65 5.97
CA MET A 256 -12.27 10.34 6.39
C MET A 256 -12.97 9.38 5.42
N SER A 257 -12.79 9.58 4.11
CA SER A 257 -13.36 8.71 3.07
C SER A 257 -12.78 7.29 3.11
N PHE A 258 -11.45 7.15 3.19
CA PHE A 258 -10.80 5.83 3.30
C PHE A 258 -11.16 5.12 4.60
N ALA A 259 -11.32 5.85 5.71
CA ALA A 259 -11.77 5.28 6.97
C ALA A 259 -13.20 4.73 6.84
N ALA A 260 -14.14 5.53 6.32
CA ALA A 260 -15.52 5.10 6.12
C ALA A 260 -15.63 3.85 5.22
N PHE A 261 -14.87 3.84 4.12
CA PHE A 261 -14.82 2.69 3.21
C PHE A 261 -14.19 1.45 3.86
N GLY A 262 -13.09 1.62 4.61
CA GLY A 262 -12.47 0.55 5.38
C GLY A 262 -13.42 -0.06 6.41
N PHE A 263 -14.12 0.76 7.18
CA PHE A 263 -15.15 0.30 8.12
C PHE A 263 -16.29 -0.44 7.41
N TYR A 264 -16.74 0.04 6.25
CA TYR A 264 -17.76 -0.64 5.46
C TYR A 264 -17.32 -2.06 5.03
N LEU A 265 -16.09 -2.21 4.52
CA LEU A 265 -15.58 -3.52 4.10
C LEU A 265 -15.45 -4.49 5.28
N ILE A 266 -14.96 -4.02 6.42
CA ILE A 266 -14.85 -4.82 7.64
C ILE A 266 -16.24 -5.23 8.13
N ALA A 267 -17.20 -4.30 8.18
CA ALA A 267 -18.56 -4.58 8.61
C ALA A 267 -19.26 -5.57 7.67
N LYS A 268 -19.08 -5.45 6.35
CA LYS A 268 -19.61 -6.39 5.36
C LYS A 268 -19.07 -7.80 5.57
N HIS A 269 -17.76 -7.93 5.75
CA HIS A 269 -17.12 -9.23 6.00
C HIS A 269 -17.56 -9.85 7.33
N ALA A 270 -17.63 -9.03 8.39
CA ALA A 270 -18.13 -9.47 9.69
C ALA A 270 -19.61 -9.90 9.63
N PHE A 271 -20.44 -9.18 8.87
CA PHE A 271 -21.84 -9.54 8.68
C PHE A 271 -22.00 -10.88 7.96
N GLN A 272 -21.27 -11.11 6.87
CA GLN A 272 -21.26 -12.39 6.15
C GLN A 272 -20.84 -13.53 7.08
N TYR A 273 -19.72 -13.34 7.80
CA TYR A 273 -19.21 -14.33 8.76
C TYR A 273 -20.22 -14.64 9.89
N ILE A 274 -20.86 -13.62 10.47
CA ILE A 274 -21.86 -13.79 11.54
C ILE A 274 -23.10 -14.53 10.99
N MET A 275 -23.56 -14.17 9.80
CA MET A 275 -24.74 -14.78 9.17
C MET A 275 -24.51 -16.25 8.83
N GLU A 276 -23.34 -16.60 8.27
CA GLU A 276 -22.95 -17.98 7.99
C GLU A 276 -22.87 -18.79 9.29
N ARG A 277 -22.21 -18.24 10.31
CA ARG A 277 -22.10 -18.88 11.61
C ARG A 277 -23.49 -19.10 12.22
N LYS A 278 -24.39 -18.10 12.17
CA LYS A 278 -25.77 -18.21 12.65
C LYS A 278 -26.52 -19.34 11.93
N ARG A 279 -26.38 -19.45 10.60
CA ARG A 279 -26.98 -20.55 9.81
C ARG A 279 -26.50 -21.93 10.28
N HIS A 280 -25.21 -22.08 10.56
CA HIS A 280 -24.65 -23.33 11.10
C HIS A 280 -25.14 -23.64 12.52
N TRP A 281 -25.26 -22.63 13.39
CA TRP A 281 -25.83 -22.79 14.72
C TRP A 281 -27.29 -23.25 14.66
N GLU A 282 -28.11 -22.64 13.79
CA GLU A 282 -29.51 -23.01 13.60
C GLU A 282 -29.65 -24.45 13.07
N LEU A 283 -28.83 -24.84 12.09
CA LEU A 283 -28.83 -26.21 11.57
C LEU A 283 -28.42 -27.23 12.65
N LYS A 284 -27.34 -26.97 13.40
CA LYS A 284 -26.90 -27.85 14.51
C LYS A 284 -27.94 -27.95 15.62
N LYS A 285 -28.67 -26.87 15.89
CA LYS A 285 -29.78 -26.87 16.86
C LYS A 285 -30.91 -27.77 16.37
N ARG A 286 -31.35 -27.62 15.12
CA ARG A 286 -32.38 -28.49 14.50
C ARG A 286 -31.98 -29.97 14.53
N VAL A 287 -30.72 -30.29 14.24
CA VAL A 287 -30.21 -31.67 14.30
C VAL A 287 -30.22 -32.21 15.74
N ARG A 288 -29.81 -31.41 16.72
CA ARG A 288 -29.87 -31.80 18.15
C ARG A 288 -31.30 -32.03 18.63
N ASP A 289 -32.22 -31.13 18.30
CA ASP A 289 -33.63 -31.26 18.68
C ASP A 289 -34.26 -32.51 18.04
N ALA A 290 -33.93 -32.80 16.78
CA ALA A 290 -34.36 -34.03 16.10
C ALA A 290 -33.76 -35.30 16.71
N ALA A 291 -32.49 -35.27 17.14
CA ALA A 291 -31.85 -36.39 17.83
C ALA A 291 -32.47 -36.63 19.22
N ALA A 292 -32.80 -35.57 19.96
CA ALA A 292 -33.45 -35.67 21.27
C ALA A 292 -34.86 -36.28 21.17
N LYS A 293 -35.64 -35.90 20.14
CA LYS A 293 -36.96 -36.50 19.88
C LYS A 293 -36.90 -38.00 19.54
N ARG A 294 -35.83 -38.44 18.86
CA ARG A 294 -35.61 -39.86 18.53
C ARG A 294 -35.16 -40.71 19.72
N ALA A 295 -34.64 -40.08 20.78
CA ALA A 295 -34.13 -40.77 21.97
C ALA A 295 -35.18 -40.88 23.09
N ALA A 296 -36.35 -40.26 22.96
CA ALA A 296 -37.46 -40.46 23.89
C ALA A 296 -38.16 -41.79 23.57
N PRO A 297 -38.26 -42.75 24.51
CA PRO A 297 -39.05 -43.96 24.31
C PRO A 297 -40.52 -43.64 24.54
N ASP A 298 -41.37 -44.07 23.60
CA ASP A 298 -42.82 -43.99 23.68
C ASP A 298 -43.31 -44.77 24.91
N ASN A 299 -43.73 -44.07 25.96
CA ASN A 299 -44.40 -44.66 27.10
C ASN A 299 -45.70 -43.90 27.39
N GLU A 300 -46.72 -44.15 26.57
CA GLU A 300 -48.13 -43.98 26.97
C GLU A 300 -48.98 -45.10 26.33
N GLY A 301 -49.42 -46.06 27.15
CA GLY A 301 -50.51 -47.00 26.83
C GLY A 301 -51.88 -46.31 26.93
N SER A 302 -53.06 -46.91 26.72
CA SER A 302 -53.54 -48.27 26.44
C SER A 302 -55.07 -48.19 26.18
N ASN A 303 -55.63 -49.17 25.44
CA ASN A 303 -57.03 -49.65 25.25
C ASN A 303 -57.55 -49.52 23.79
N GLY A 304 -58.00 -50.57 23.10
CA GLY A 304 -58.17 -52.01 23.38
C GLY A 304 -58.92 -52.72 22.23
N LYS A 305 -58.81 -54.07 22.18
CA LYS A 305 -59.45 -55.11 21.30
C LYS A 305 -58.89 -55.28 19.87
N ALA A 306 -58.12 -56.33 19.58
CA ALA A 306 -58.48 -57.73 19.24
C ALA A 306 -59.16 -57.82 17.84
N GLU A 307 -58.74 -58.60 16.84
CA GLU A 307 -58.35 -60.02 16.80
C GLU A 307 -57.55 -60.41 15.51
N ASN A 308 -56.76 -61.51 15.63
CA ASN A 308 -56.29 -62.48 14.62
C ASN A 308 -55.15 -62.17 13.60
N GLY A 309 -54.10 -63.02 13.65
CA GLY A 309 -53.65 -63.67 12.41
C GLY A 309 -52.16 -63.73 12.00
N LEU A 310 -51.27 -64.21 12.88
CA LEU A 310 -50.07 -65.04 12.59
C LEU A 310 -48.81 -64.49 11.83
N SER A 311 -47.68 -64.85 12.44
CA SER A 311 -46.29 -64.98 11.95
C SER A 311 -45.41 -63.72 11.98
N GLY A 312 -44.48 -63.73 12.94
CA GLY A 312 -43.49 -62.68 13.10
C GLY A 312 -42.39 -62.74 12.05
N THR A 313 -41.69 -61.61 11.88
CA THR A 313 -40.22 -61.51 11.94
C THR A 313 -39.82 -60.04 11.70
N ARG A 314 -39.12 -59.47 12.70
CA ARG A 314 -38.22 -58.29 12.66
C ARG A 314 -38.87 -56.92 12.34
N LYS A 315 -38.88 -56.06 13.37
CA LYS A 315 -38.91 -54.60 13.22
C LYS A 315 -37.72 -54.19 12.36
N ASP A 316 -37.97 -53.96 11.08
CA ASP A 316 -37.00 -53.36 10.18
C ASP A 316 -36.87 -51.88 10.56
N VAL A 317 -35.66 -51.50 10.97
CA VAL A 317 -35.30 -50.10 11.14
C VAL A 317 -35.30 -49.52 9.74
N GLN A 318 -36.41 -48.89 9.32
CA GLN A 318 -36.47 -48.26 8.00
C GLN A 318 -35.40 -47.17 7.91
N MET A 319 -34.26 -47.53 7.31
CA MET A 319 -33.30 -46.58 6.81
C MET A 319 -34.01 -45.74 5.73
N PRO A 320 -33.88 -44.40 5.75
CA PRO A 320 -34.53 -43.54 4.77
C PRO A 320 -34.14 -43.98 3.36
N ASP A 321 -35.10 -43.97 2.43
CA ASP A 321 -34.96 -44.43 1.04
C ASP A 321 -34.05 -43.53 0.16
N ILE A 322 -33.03 -42.91 0.75
CA ILE A 322 -32.20 -41.87 0.14
C ILE A 322 -30.77 -42.38 -0.05
N CYS A 323 -30.13 -42.00 -1.16
CA CYS A 323 -28.74 -42.30 -1.49
C CYS A 323 -27.80 -41.83 -0.37
N VAL A 324 -26.97 -42.74 0.17
CA VAL A 324 -26.05 -42.45 1.28
C VAL A 324 -24.88 -41.53 0.92
N ILE A 325 -24.69 -41.23 -0.37
CA ILE A 325 -23.59 -40.40 -0.86
C ILE A 325 -24.04 -38.94 -1.04
N CYS A 326 -25.06 -38.71 -1.87
CA CYS A 326 -25.55 -37.35 -2.11
C CYS A 326 -26.57 -36.88 -1.07
N LEU A 327 -27.23 -37.80 -0.36
CA LEU A 327 -28.33 -37.52 0.57
C LEU A 327 -29.46 -36.67 -0.03
N GLU A 328 -29.56 -36.66 -1.36
CA GLU A 328 -30.46 -35.78 -2.13
C GLU A 328 -31.49 -36.58 -2.94
N HIS A 329 -31.07 -37.70 -3.54
CA HIS A 329 -31.90 -38.52 -4.43
C HIS A 329 -32.16 -39.90 -3.82
N GLU A 330 -33.30 -40.53 -4.14
CA GLU A 330 -33.61 -41.88 -3.70
C GLU A 330 -32.63 -42.92 -4.24
N TYR A 331 -32.36 -43.98 -3.46
CA TYR A 331 -31.54 -45.07 -3.97
C TYR A 331 -32.31 -45.86 -5.03
N ASN A 332 -31.69 -46.10 -6.18
CA ASN A 332 -32.32 -46.80 -7.31
C ASN A 332 -31.32 -47.67 -8.10
N SER A 333 -30.25 -48.09 -7.44
CA SER A 333 -29.24 -48.97 -7.99
C SER A 333 -28.87 -50.10 -7.02
N VAL A 334 -28.58 -51.28 -7.57
CA VAL A 334 -28.11 -52.48 -6.86
C VAL A 334 -26.68 -52.79 -7.30
N PHE A 335 -25.80 -53.11 -6.35
CA PHE A 335 -24.44 -53.56 -6.63
C PHE A 335 -24.34 -55.09 -6.74
N VAL A 336 -23.75 -55.61 -7.81
CA VAL A 336 -23.52 -57.05 -8.02
C VAL A 336 -22.03 -57.37 -7.78
N PRO A 337 -21.68 -58.45 -7.06
CA PRO A 337 -22.56 -59.51 -6.56
C PRO A 337 -23.14 -59.29 -5.14
N CYS A 338 -22.82 -58.19 -4.47
CA CYS A 338 -23.14 -58.07 -3.03
C CYS A 338 -24.61 -57.74 -2.70
N GLY A 339 -25.43 -57.33 -3.67
CA GLY A 339 -26.87 -57.12 -3.52
C GLY A 339 -27.30 -55.84 -2.79
N HIS A 340 -26.37 -55.00 -2.33
CA HIS A 340 -26.71 -53.80 -1.55
C HIS A 340 -27.31 -52.69 -2.41
N MET A 341 -28.39 -52.08 -1.91
CA MET A 341 -29.10 -50.93 -2.49
C MET A 341 -28.97 -49.71 -1.58
N CYS A 342 -27.97 -48.86 -1.82
CA CYS A 342 -27.72 -47.70 -0.96
C CYS A 342 -27.41 -46.40 -1.73
N CYS A 343 -27.36 -46.44 -3.06
CA CYS A 343 -26.97 -45.31 -3.89
C CYS A 343 -27.96 -45.06 -5.03
N CYS A 344 -28.07 -43.81 -5.47
CA CYS A 344 -28.69 -43.47 -6.75
C CYS A 344 -27.74 -43.81 -7.91
N VAL A 345 -28.29 -43.98 -9.12
CA VAL A 345 -27.51 -44.33 -10.32
C VAL A 345 -26.35 -43.36 -10.57
N THR A 346 -26.57 -42.06 -10.38
CA THR A 346 -25.54 -41.02 -10.58
C THR A 346 -24.35 -41.16 -9.62
N CYS A 347 -24.61 -41.50 -8.35
CA CYS A 347 -23.51 -41.71 -7.41
C CYS A 347 -22.84 -43.08 -7.60
N SER A 348 -23.61 -44.08 -8.02
CA SER A 348 -23.12 -45.45 -8.20
C SER A 348 -22.09 -45.59 -9.34
N SER A 349 -22.17 -44.76 -10.39
CA SER A 349 -21.26 -44.80 -11.54
C SER A 349 -19.82 -44.41 -11.20
N HIS A 350 -19.60 -43.73 -10.08
CA HIS A 350 -18.27 -43.29 -9.63
C HIS A 350 -17.63 -44.23 -8.61
N LEU A 351 -18.28 -45.36 -8.29
CA LEU A 351 -17.82 -46.29 -7.26
C LEU A 351 -17.23 -47.56 -7.87
N THR A 352 -16.09 -47.99 -7.32
CA THR A 352 -15.47 -49.28 -7.64
C THR A 352 -15.76 -50.35 -6.59
N SER A 353 -16.22 -49.95 -5.40
CA SER A 353 -16.53 -50.83 -4.26
C SER A 353 -17.79 -50.37 -3.53
N CYS A 354 -18.55 -51.32 -2.98
CA CYS A 354 -19.80 -51.04 -2.26
C CYS A 354 -19.52 -50.25 -0.96
N PRO A 355 -20.21 -49.12 -0.71
CA PRO A 355 -20.01 -48.32 0.51
C PRO A 355 -20.34 -49.06 1.82
N LEU A 356 -21.24 -50.06 1.76
CA LEU A 356 -21.68 -50.81 2.94
C LEU A 356 -20.75 -51.98 3.28
N CYS A 357 -20.50 -52.87 2.32
CA CYS A 357 -19.73 -54.10 2.57
C CYS A 357 -18.31 -54.09 1.99
N ARG A 358 -17.93 -53.03 1.25
CA ARG A 358 -16.62 -52.89 0.59
C ARG A 358 -16.29 -53.96 -0.46
N CYS A 359 -17.24 -54.83 -0.82
CA CYS A 359 -17.08 -55.75 -1.94
C CYS A 359 -16.89 -54.97 -3.25
N ARG A 360 -15.99 -55.45 -4.11
CA ARG A 360 -15.75 -54.87 -5.44
C ARG A 360 -17.01 -54.98 -6.29
N ILE A 361 -17.39 -53.88 -6.94
CA ILE A 361 -18.59 -53.81 -7.78
C ILE A 361 -18.23 -54.38 -9.15
N GLY A 362 -18.84 -55.50 -9.52
CA GLY A 362 -18.71 -56.09 -10.86
C GLY A 362 -19.70 -55.49 -11.85
N GLN A 363 -20.91 -55.18 -11.39
CA GLN A 363 -21.95 -54.56 -12.20
C GLN A 363 -22.89 -53.72 -11.31
N VAL A 364 -23.44 -52.65 -11.88
CA VAL A 364 -24.49 -51.82 -11.28
C VAL A 364 -25.77 -52.02 -12.08
N VAL A 365 -26.86 -52.38 -11.41
CA VAL A 365 -28.18 -52.58 -12.04
C VAL A 365 -29.15 -51.53 -11.52
N LYS A 366 -29.79 -50.79 -12.43
CA LYS A 366 -30.84 -49.84 -12.06
C LYS A 366 -32.13 -50.58 -11.74
N THR A 367 -32.74 -50.25 -10.60
CA THR A 367 -34.04 -50.81 -10.19
C THR A 367 -35.14 -49.79 -10.39
N PHE A 368 -36.28 -50.26 -10.90
CA PHE A 368 -37.52 -49.50 -10.98
C PHE A 368 -38.47 -50.04 -9.93
N ARG A 369 -38.91 -49.19 -9.00
CA ARG A 369 -40.01 -49.49 -8.07
C ARG A 369 -41.29 -48.96 -8.69
N HIS A 370 -42.38 -49.71 -8.52
CA HIS A 370 -43.66 -49.46 -9.18
C HIS A 370 -44.61 -48.60 -8.34
#